data_AF-A0A498P4C3-F1
#
_entry.id   AF-A0A498P4C3-F1
#
_cell.length_a   1.000
_cell.length_b   1.000
_cell.length_c   1.000
_cell.angle_alpha   90.00
_cell.angle_beta   90.00
_cell.angle_gamma   90.00
#
_symmetry.space_group_name_H-M   'P 1'
#
loop_
_entity.id
_entity.type
_entity.pdbx_description
1 polymer ?
#
loop_
_entity_poly.entity_id
_entity_poly.type
_entity_poly.pdbx_seq_one_letter_code
_entity_poly.pdbx_strand_id
1 'polypeptide(L)'
;MGRHSTLWKLLVPKYLDMMNCISLVCLLLCTGVSSFRFEELTQYVNSHEEEFIETLRQWIAVESDSSDVTKRSDLHRMMDMTAEKLRLIGGSVEMVDVGTQSLPNGSSIALPKVVTAQFGSDPSKRTVCVYGHVDVQPAKKEDGWATEPYELTDIDGNPEPVSLIYCYSFG
;
A
#
# COMPACT_ATOMS: atom_id res chain seq x y z
N MET A 1 52.37 -13.95 -52.69
CA MET A 1 51.62 -14.01 -51.41
C MET A 1 51.48 -12.58 -50.88
N GLY A 2 50.27 -12.03 -50.74
CA GLY A 2 50.15 -10.63 -50.24
C GLY A 2 48.85 -9.89 -50.50
N ARG A 3 47.83 -10.49 -51.15
CA ARG A 3 46.59 -9.78 -51.50
C ARG A 3 45.38 -10.11 -50.61
N HIS A 4 45.54 -11.02 -49.64
CA HIS A 4 44.45 -11.47 -48.75
C HIS A 4 44.43 -10.79 -47.36
N SER A 5 45.49 -10.12 -46.90
CA SER A 5 45.53 -9.55 -45.53
C SER A 5 44.87 -8.17 -45.40
N THR A 6 44.71 -7.45 -46.51
CA THR A 6 44.20 -6.06 -46.51
C THR A 6 42.68 -6.00 -46.30
N LEU A 7 41.94 -6.98 -46.84
CA LEU A 7 40.48 -7.08 -46.68
C LEU A 7 40.07 -7.37 -45.23
N TRP A 8 40.81 -8.24 -44.54
CA TRP A 8 40.53 -8.58 -43.14
C TRP A 8 40.76 -7.40 -42.19
N LYS A 9 41.79 -6.58 -42.43
CA LYS A 9 42.07 -5.36 -41.66
C LYS A 9 40.98 -4.29 -41.80
N LEU A 10 40.22 -4.29 -42.89
CA LEU A 10 39.12 -3.35 -43.14
C LEU A 10 37.76 -3.87 -42.63
N LEU A 11 37.59 -5.19 -42.53
CA LEU A 11 36.33 -5.82 -42.11
C LEU A 11 36.19 -5.94 -40.59
N VAL A 12 37.29 -6.21 -39.87
CA VAL A 12 37.28 -6.36 -38.40
C VAL A 12 36.79 -5.10 -37.66
N PRO A 13 37.25 -3.87 -37.99
CA PRO A 13 36.76 -2.67 -37.31
C PRO A 13 35.27 -2.41 -37.57
N LYS A 14 34.81 -2.62 -38.82
CA LYS A 14 33.40 -2.43 -39.20
C LYS A 14 32.47 -3.41 -38.49
N TYR A 15 32.91 -4.65 -38.31
CA TYR A 15 32.13 -5.66 -37.60
C TYR A 15 32.08 -5.37 -36.10
N LEU A 16 33.19 -4.88 -35.53
CA LEU A 16 33.26 -4.48 -34.13
C LEU A 16 32.39 -3.24 -33.84
N ASP A 17 32.38 -2.25 -34.74
CA ASP A 17 31.50 -1.09 -34.66
C ASP A 17 30.01 -1.49 -34.79
N MET A 18 29.69 -2.42 -35.70
CA MET A 18 28.34 -2.95 -35.86
C MET A 18 27.87 -3.71 -34.63
N MET A 19 28.72 -4.54 -34.02
CA MET A 19 28.41 -5.25 -32.78
C MET A 19 28.25 -4.30 -31.59
N ASN A 20 29.06 -3.23 -31.51
CA ASN A 20 28.90 -2.18 -30.50
C ASN A 20 27.60 -1.39 -30.68
N CYS A 21 27.21 -1.07 -31.92
CA CYS A 21 25.94 -0.40 -32.20
C CYS A 21 24.74 -1.28 -31.82
N ILE A 22 24.78 -2.58 -32.12
CA ILE A 22 23.71 -3.53 -31.73
C ILE A 22 23.64 -3.66 -30.21
N SER A 23 24.78 -3.74 -29.52
CA SER A 23 24.84 -3.78 -28.05
C SER A 23 24.26 -2.50 -27.41
N LEU A 24 24.56 -1.32 -27.98
CA LEU A 24 24.04 -0.03 -27.51
C LEU A 24 22.54 0.12 -27.75
N VAL A 25 22.02 -0.37 -28.88
CA VAL A 25 20.58 -0.39 -29.19
C VAL A 25 19.85 -1.37 -28.26
N CYS A 26 20.40 -2.55 -27.99
CA CYS A 26 19.84 -3.47 -26.99
C CYS A 26 19.86 -2.86 -25.58
N LEU A 27 20.92 -2.15 -25.19
CA LEU A 27 20.99 -1.43 -23.92
C LEU A 27 19.96 -0.30 -23.82
N LEU A 28 19.73 0.45 -24.90
CA LEU A 28 18.70 1.50 -24.97
C LEU A 28 17.27 0.95 -24.99
N LEU A 29 17.06 -0.25 -25.56
CA LEU A 29 15.76 -0.94 -25.50
C LEU A 29 15.50 -1.52 -24.11
N CYS A 30 16.54 -1.91 -23.37
CA CYS A 30 16.42 -2.43 -22.00
C CYS A 30 16.18 -1.35 -20.93
N THR A 31 16.55 -0.09 -21.17
CA THR A 31 16.29 1.01 -20.21
C THR A 31 14.88 1.59 -20.31
N GLY A 32 14.10 1.24 -21.34
CA GLY A 32 12.73 1.72 -21.55
C GLY A 32 11.63 1.02 -20.73
N VAL A 33 11.97 0.03 -19.89
CA VAL A 33 10.97 -0.87 -19.28
C VAL A 33 10.42 -0.40 -17.92
N SER A 34 11.03 0.58 -17.27
CA SER A 34 10.61 0.98 -15.91
C SER A 34 9.61 2.15 -15.85
N SER A 35 9.55 3.00 -16.87
CA SER A 35 8.71 4.22 -16.82
C SER A 35 7.24 3.96 -17.17
N PHE A 36 6.95 2.90 -17.94
CA PHE A 36 5.61 2.67 -18.51
C PHE A 36 4.55 2.29 -17.47
N ARG A 37 4.95 1.69 -16.33
CA ARG A 37 3.99 1.18 -15.33
C ARG A 37 3.57 2.20 -14.28
N PHE A 38 4.36 3.25 -14.05
CA PHE A 38 4.04 4.25 -13.03
C PHE A 38 3.00 5.24 -13.54
N GLU A 39 3.07 5.64 -14.81
CA GLU A 39 2.09 6.57 -15.40
C GLU A 39 0.69 5.96 -15.45
N GLU A 40 0.56 4.69 -15.87
CA GLU A 40 -0.71 3.96 -15.84
C GLU A 40 -1.26 3.86 -14.41
N LEU A 41 -0.39 3.59 -13.42
CA LEU A 41 -0.79 3.55 -12.01
C LEU A 41 -1.28 4.92 -11.52
N THR A 42 -0.56 6.00 -11.82
CA THR A 42 -0.97 7.36 -11.46
C THR A 42 -2.31 7.73 -12.11
N GLN A 43 -2.51 7.40 -13.38
CA GLN A 43 -3.77 7.63 -14.07
C GLN A 43 -4.91 6.82 -13.44
N TYR A 44 -4.67 5.56 -13.07
CA TYR A 44 -5.65 4.74 -12.36
C TYR A 44 -6.01 5.38 -11.02
N VAL A 45 -5.01 5.78 -10.22
CA VAL A 45 -5.25 6.39 -8.90
C VAL A 45 -6.05 7.68 -9.03
N ASN A 46 -5.67 8.58 -9.95
CA ASN A 46 -6.37 9.84 -10.16
C ASN A 46 -7.80 9.63 -10.66
N SER A 47 -8.05 8.62 -11.50
CA SER A 47 -9.40 8.34 -12.03
C SER A 47 -10.33 7.65 -11.03
N HIS A 48 -9.81 7.15 -9.91
CA HIS A 48 -10.58 6.49 -8.84
C HIS A 48 -10.51 7.26 -7.51
N GLU A 49 -10.06 8.52 -7.53
CA GLU A 49 -9.90 9.35 -6.34
C GLU A 49 -11.17 9.42 -5.49
N GLU A 50 -12.32 9.67 -6.12
CA GLU A 50 -13.61 9.74 -5.43
C GLU A 50 -13.97 8.41 -4.72
N GLU A 51 -13.66 7.26 -5.32
CA GLU A 51 -13.87 5.94 -4.71
C GLU A 51 -12.99 5.75 -3.47
N PHE A 52 -11.73 6.20 -3.54
CA PHE A 52 -10.80 6.12 -2.42
C PHE A 52 -11.18 7.05 -1.28
N ILE A 53 -11.63 8.27 -1.59
CA ILE A 53 -12.15 9.22 -0.60
C ILE A 53 -13.41 8.65 0.07
N GLU A 54 -14.31 8.04 -0.70
CA GLU A 54 -15.51 7.41 -0.14
C GLU A 54 -15.17 6.20 0.74
N THR A 55 -14.21 5.38 0.32
CA THR A 55 -13.70 4.29 1.16
C THR A 55 -13.14 4.86 2.47
N LEU A 56 -12.34 5.93 2.42
CA LEU A 56 -11.79 6.56 3.61
C LEU A 56 -12.88 7.14 4.51
N ARG A 57 -13.91 7.78 3.94
CA ARG A 57 -15.07 8.30 4.66
C ARG A 57 -15.77 7.20 5.46
N GLN A 58 -16.00 6.04 4.83
CA GLN A 58 -16.63 4.89 5.49
C GLN A 58 -15.78 4.34 6.63
N TRP A 59 -14.45 4.38 6.51
CA TRP A 59 -13.53 3.93 7.56
C TRP A 59 -13.47 4.94 8.71
N ILE A 60 -13.40 6.25 8.42
CA ILE A 60 -13.39 7.30 9.46
C ILE A 60 -14.69 7.33 10.27
N ALA A 61 -15.83 6.99 9.66
CA ALA A 61 -17.11 6.87 10.35
C ALA A 61 -17.18 5.73 11.38
N VAL A 62 -16.11 4.92 11.51
CA VAL A 62 -15.99 3.92 12.56
C VAL A 62 -15.15 4.49 13.69
N GLU A 63 -15.78 4.71 14.84
CA GLU A 63 -15.12 5.19 16.05
C GLU A 63 -14.29 4.08 16.71
N SER A 64 -13.22 3.63 16.04
CA SER A 64 -12.31 2.58 16.50
C SER A 64 -11.34 3.07 17.60
N ASP A 65 -11.85 3.79 18.59
CA ASP A 65 -11.07 4.28 19.74
C ASP A 65 -10.63 3.12 20.64
N SER A 66 -9.34 2.81 20.65
CA SER A 66 -8.79 1.72 21.45
C SER A 66 -8.70 2.01 22.94
N SER A 67 -8.79 3.29 23.34
CA SER A 67 -8.75 3.71 24.73
C SER A 67 -10.12 3.63 25.42
N ASP A 68 -11.23 3.69 24.66
CA ASP A 68 -12.59 3.54 25.18
C ASP A 68 -13.08 2.09 25.05
N VAL A 69 -13.24 1.42 26.20
CA VAL A 69 -13.75 0.04 26.27
C VAL A 69 -15.16 -0.08 25.68
N THR A 70 -15.97 0.98 25.73
CA THR A 70 -17.32 0.98 25.16
C THR A 70 -17.31 0.92 23.63
N LYS A 71 -16.19 1.29 23.00
CA LYS A 71 -15.97 1.26 21.55
C LYS A 71 -15.38 -0.06 21.06
N ARG A 72 -15.29 -1.08 21.93
CA ARG A 72 -14.75 -2.41 21.54
C ARG A 72 -15.50 -3.06 20.38
N SER A 73 -16.82 -2.88 20.26
CA SER A 73 -17.57 -3.39 19.10
C SER A 73 -17.16 -2.70 17.80
N ASP A 74 -16.89 -1.40 17.82
CA ASP A 74 -16.44 -0.66 16.63
C ASP A 74 -15.01 -1.04 16.23
N LEU A 75 -14.12 -1.32 17.18
CA LEU A 75 -12.81 -1.91 16.88
C LEU A 75 -12.94 -3.27 16.16
N HIS A 76 -13.81 -4.16 16.66
CA HIS A 76 -14.04 -5.44 15.99
C HIS A 76 -14.60 -5.25 14.58
N ARG A 77 -15.56 -4.33 14.43
CA ARG A 77 -16.12 -3.95 13.13
C ARG A 77 -15.05 -3.42 12.18
N MET A 78 -14.13 -2.58 12.67
CA MET A 78 -13.03 -2.07 11.86
C MET A 78 -12.08 -3.18 11.40
N MET A 79 -11.77 -4.15 12.26
CA MET A 79 -10.95 -5.31 11.86
C MET A 79 -11.67 -6.17 10.82
N ASP A 80 -12.99 -6.36 10.94
CA ASP A 80 -13.78 -7.09 9.96
C ASP A 80 -13.82 -6.37 8.60
N MET A 81 -14.04 -5.04 8.60
CA MET A 81 -13.98 -4.20 7.39
C MET A 81 -12.60 -4.26 6.72
N THR A 82 -11.54 -4.23 7.51
CA THR A 82 -10.15 -4.37 7.02
C THR A 82 -9.95 -5.73 6.35
N ALA A 83 -10.38 -6.81 7.01
CA ALA A 83 -10.28 -8.16 6.46
C ALA A 83 -11.08 -8.33 5.16
N GLU A 84 -12.29 -7.78 5.11
CA GLU A 84 -13.13 -7.80 3.92
C GLU A 84 -12.47 -7.05 2.75
N LYS A 85 -11.99 -5.83 2.98
CA LYS A 85 -11.31 -5.05 1.92
C LYS A 85 -10.07 -5.78 1.40
N LEU A 86 -9.25 -6.36 2.28
CA LEU A 86 -8.07 -7.14 1.91
C LEU A 86 -8.42 -8.38 1.08
N ARG A 87 -9.52 -9.09 1.40
CA ARG A 87 -10.02 -10.21 0.58
C ARG A 87 -10.48 -9.74 -0.79
N LEU A 88 -11.25 -8.64 -0.85
CA LEU A 88 -11.79 -8.09 -2.10
C LEU A 88 -10.68 -7.71 -3.09
N ILE A 89 -9.54 -7.19 -2.61
CA ILE A 89 -8.39 -6.87 -3.46
C ILE A 89 -7.48 -8.08 -3.75
N GLY A 90 -7.90 -9.29 -3.39
CA GLY A 90 -7.23 -10.55 -3.75
C GLY A 90 -6.27 -11.12 -2.71
N GLY A 91 -6.31 -10.63 -1.47
CA GLY A 91 -5.47 -11.13 -0.38
C GLY A 91 -5.99 -12.44 0.20
N SER A 92 -5.07 -13.36 0.52
CA SER A 92 -5.37 -14.50 1.40
C SER A 92 -5.34 -14.02 2.84
N VAL A 93 -6.52 -13.86 3.46
CA VAL A 93 -6.69 -13.17 4.75
C VAL A 93 -6.94 -14.13 5.90
N GLU A 94 -6.24 -13.92 7.02
CA GLU A 94 -6.47 -14.57 8.30
C GLU A 94 -6.79 -13.55 9.40
N MET A 95 -7.72 -13.90 10.30
CA MET A 95 -8.12 -13.11 11.47
C MET A 95 -7.60 -13.81 12.73
N VAL A 96 -6.46 -13.37 13.24
CA VAL A 96 -5.72 -14.02 14.34
C VAL A 96 -6.26 -13.54 15.69
N ASP A 97 -6.65 -14.49 16.54
CA ASP A 97 -7.02 -14.21 17.93
C ASP A 97 -5.75 -13.98 18.78
N VAL A 98 -5.69 -12.84 19.45
CA VAL A 98 -4.56 -12.41 20.28
C VAL A 98 -4.88 -12.41 21.78
N GLY A 99 -6.04 -12.97 22.16
CA GLY A 99 -6.45 -13.15 23.55
C GLY A 99 -7.32 -12.02 24.08
N THR A 100 -7.17 -11.74 25.38
CA THR A 100 -8.09 -10.87 26.13
C THR A 100 -7.34 -9.82 26.95
N GLN A 101 -7.97 -8.67 27.18
CA GLN A 101 -7.50 -7.60 28.05
C GLN A 101 -8.23 -7.66 29.40
N SER A 102 -7.48 -7.70 30.49
CA SER A 102 -8.02 -7.53 31.85
C SER A 102 -8.34 -6.06 32.12
N LEU A 103 -9.54 -5.79 32.64
CA LEU A 103 -10.00 -4.46 32.99
C LEU A 103 -9.80 -4.17 34.50
N PRO A 104 -9.73 -2.89 34.92
CA PRO A 104 -9.55 -2.53 36.34
C PRO A 104 -10.62 -3.07 37.29
N ASN A 105 -11.82 -3.36 36.78
CA ASN A 105 -12.93 -3.94 37.55
C ASN A 105 -12.83 -5.48 37.71
N GLY A 106 -11.75 -6.11 37.23
CA GLY A 106 -11.52 -7.56 37.30
C GLY A 106 -12.22 -8.38 36.20
N SER A 107 -13.02 -7.75 35.33
CA SER A 107 -13.56 -8.41 34.14
C SER A 107 -12.51 -8.51 33.03
N SER A 108 -12.74 -9.37 32.03
CA SER A 108 -11.87 -9.53 30.87
C SER A 108 -12.68 -9.38 29.59
N ILE A 109 -12.09 -8.77 28.57
CA ILE A 109 -12.72 -8.51 27.28
C ILE A 109 -11.78 -8.94 26.14
N ALA A 110 -12.34 -9.52 25.07
CA ALA A 110 -11.55 -9.92 23.91
C ALA A 110 -10.82 -8.73 23.28
N LEU A 111 -9.55 -8.90 22.93
CA LEU A 111 -8.82 -7.92 22.13
C LEU A 111 -9.32 -7.96 20.67
N PRO A 112 -9.25 -6.84 19.94
CA PRO A 112 -9.45 -6.87 18.50
C PRO A 112 -8.48 -7.87 17.86
N LYS A 113 -8.98 -8.69 16.93
CA LYS A 113 -8.15 -9.65 16.21
C LYS A 113 -7.11 -8.92 15.37
N VAL A 114 -5.98 -9.56 15.09
CA VAL A 114 -5.00 -9.05 14.12
C VAL A 114 -5.35 -9.60 12.74
N VAL A 115 -5.49 -8.72 11.75
CA VAL A 115 -5.71 -9.11 10.35
C VAL A 115 -4.36 -9.30 9.68
N THR A 116 -4.12 -10.46 9.08
CA THR A 116 -2.98 -10.69 8.21
C THR A 116 -3.47 -10.99 6.80
N ALA A 117 -2.72 -10.55 5.79
CA ALA A 117 -3.03 -10.81 4.39
C ALA A 117 -1.77 -11.10 3.59
N GLN A 118 -1.82 -12.13 2.73
CA GLN A 118 -0.75 -12.45 1.79
C GLN A 118 -1.22 -12.22 0.35
N PHE A 119 -0.39 -11.52 -0.43
CA PHE A 119 -0.61 -11.24 -1.85
C PHE A 119 0.46 -11.92 -2.69
N GLY A 120 0.09 -13.05 -3.31
CA GLY A 120 1.01 -13.89 -4.07
C GLY A 120 2.02 -14.67 -3.20
N SER A 121 2.70 -15.64 -3.82
CA SER A 121 3.61 -16.57 -3.13
C SER A 121 4.80 -16.96 -4.02
N ASP A 122 5.22 -16.07 -4.91
CA ASP A 122 6.25 -16.33 -5.91
C ASP A 122 7.66 -16.24 -5.28
N PRO A 123 8.41 -17.35 -5.16
CA PRO A 123 9.73 -17.35 -4.51
C PRO A 123 10.80 -16.59 -5.30
N SER A 124 10.54 -16.23 -6.56
CA SER A 124 11.45 -15.42 -7.38
C SER A 124 11.32 -13.91 -7.11
N LYS A 125 10.26 -13.48 -6.42
CA LYS A 125 10.01 -12.08 -6.08
C LYS A 125 10.48 -11.76 -4.67
N ARG A 126 10.75 -10.48 -4.42
CA ARG A 126 10.98 -9.98 -3.07
C ARG A 126 9.66 -9.92 -2.31
N THR A 127 9.69 -10.32 -1.04
CA THR A 127 8.57 -10.18 -0.11
C THR A 127 8.73 -8.88 0.66
N VAL A 128 7.67 -8.06 0.70
CA VAL A 128 7.61 -6.84 1.50
C VAL A 128 6.54 -7.02 2.57
N CYS A 129 6.83 -6.60 3.81
CA CYS A 129 5.85 -6.58 4.89
C CYS A 129 5.34 -5.16 5.09
N VAL A 130 4.02 -5.00 4.98
CA VAL A 130 3.31 -3.74 5.20
C VAL A 130 2.54 -3.88 6.51
N TYR A 131 2.88 -3.05 7.49
CA TYR A 131 2.24 -3.03 8.81
C TYR A 131 1.46 -1.72 8.98
N GLY A 132 0.27 -1.79 9.55
CA GLY A 132 -0.48 -0.61 9.94
C GLY A 132 -1.44 -0.93 11.09
N HIS A 133 -2.03 0.12 11.64
CA HIS A 133 -3.06 0.02 12.67
C HIS A 133 -4.32 0.79 12.23
N VAL A 134 -5.48 0.34 12.69
CA VAL A 134 -6.80 0.88 12.31
C VAL A 134 -7.62 1.30 13.53
N ASP A 135 -7.01 1.29 14.72
CA ASP A 135 -7.50 1.98 15.89
C ASP A 135 -7.06 3.45 15.88
N VAL A 136 -7.87 4.29 16.51
CA VAL A 136 -7.69 5.74 16.54
C VAL A 136 -7.60 6.25 17.98
N GLN A 137 -7.11 7.48 18.12
CA GLN A 137 -7.19 8.19 19.38
C GLN A 137 -8.61 8.75 19.59
N PRO A 138 -9.03 9.01 20.84
CA PRO A 138 -10.26 9.73 21.12
C PRO A 138 -10.28 11.08 20.40
N ALA A 139 -11.42 11.43 19.83
CA ALA A 139 -11.64 12.76 19.29
C ALA A 139 -13.07 13.22 19.59
N LYS A 140 -13.20 14.44 20.13
CA LYS A 140 -14.48 15.06 20.40
C LYS A 140 -14.53 16.46 19.84
N LYS A 141 -15.71 16.90 19.43
CA LYS A 141 -15.90 18.25 18.89
C LYS A 141 -15.39 19.34 19.86
N GLU A 142 -15.59 19.12 21.14
CA GLU A 142 -15.22 20.04 22.22
C GLU A 142 -13.70 20.19 22.39
N ASP A 143 -12.90 19.27 21.84
CA ASP A 143 -11.42 19.33 21.85
C ASP A 143 -10.88 20.40 20.88
N GLY A 144 -11.76 21.09 20.15
CA GLY A 144 -11.42 22.21 19.26
C GLY A 144 -11.46 21.88 17.76
N TRP A 145 -12.10 20.77 17.37
CA TRP A 145 -12.24 20.38 15.97
C TRP A 145 -13.18 21.31 15.20
N ALA A 146 -12.78 21.72 14.00
CA ALA A 146 -13.61 22.56 13.13
C ALA A 146 -14.84 21.81 12.61
N THR A 147 -14.72 20.51 12.36
CA THR A 147 -15.76 19.59 11.84
C THR A 147 -16.08 18.48 12.83
N GLU A 148 -17.09 17.65 12.54
CA GLU A 148 -17.37 16.48 13.38
C GLU A 148 -16.24 15.45 13.18
N PRO A 149 -15.56 14.99 14.25
CA PRO A 149 -14.32 14.23 14.11
C PRO A 149 -14.48 12.93 13.26
N TYR A 150 -15.60 12.24 13.42
CA TYR A 150 -15.85 10.98 12.70
C TYR A 150 -16.69 11.16 11.43
N GLU A 151 -16.87 12.40 10.95
CA GLU A 151 -17.47 12.70 9.65
C GLU A 151 -16.43 13.35 8.74
N LEU A 152 -15.92 12.57 7.77
CA LEU A 152 -14.93 13.08 6.82
C LEU A 152 -15.53 14.23 5.99
N THR A 153 -15.11 15.44 6.36
CA THR A 153 -15.54 16.70 5.74
C THR A 153 -14.39 17.25 4.91
N ASP A 154 -14.70 17.62 3.68
CA ASP A 154 -13.76 18.30 2.79
C ASP A 154 -13.81 19.82 3.06
N ILE A 155 -12.69 20.40 3.45
CA ILE A 155 -12.52 21.85 3.59
C ILE A 155 -11.51 22.30 2.54
N ASP A 156 -12.00 23.01 1.51
CA ASP A 156 -11.17 23.61 0.45
C ASP A 156 -10.23 22.61 -0.28
N GLY A 157 -10.64 21.35 -0.44
CA GLY A 157 -9.84 20.29 -1.07
C GLY A 157 -8.87 19.60 -0.12
N ASN A 158 -8.95 19.88 1.19
CA ASN A 158 -8.16 19.21 2.21
C ASN A 158 -9.10 18.48 3.20
N PRO A 159 -9.18 17.14 3.16
CA PRO A 159 -9.91 16.41 4.17
C PRO A 159 -9.25 16.60 5.53
N GLU A 160 -10.03 16.88 6.58
CA GLU A 160 -9.54 16.85 7.97
C GLU A 160 -9.89 15.51 8.63
N PRO A 161 -8.99 14.51 8.62
CA PRO A 161 -9.25 13.23 9.27
C PRO A 161 -8.90 13.27 10.77
N VAL A 162 -9.68 12.57 11.57
CA VAL A 162 -9.24 12.07 12.88
C VAL A 162 -8.22 10.98 12.66
N SER A 163 -6.98 11.26 13.06
CA SER A 163 -5.82 10.35 13.11
C SER A 163 -5.72 9.37 11.93
N LEU A 164 -4.89 9.73 10.96
CA LEU A 164 -4.51 8.91 9.81
C LEU A 164 -4.17 7.47 10.20
N ILE A 165 -4.68 6.51 9.43
CA ILE A 165 -4.20 5.13 9.40
C ILE A 165 -2.71 5.17 9.02
N TYR A 166 -1.81 4.92 9.97
CA TYR A 166 -0.38 4.88 9.68
C TYR A 166 0.01 3.52 9.10
N CYS A 167 0.71 3.57 7.97
CA CYS A 167 1.27 2.39 7.32
C CYS A 167 2.79 2.50 7.33
N TYR A 168 3.46 1.54 7.96
CA TYR A 168 4.91 1.39 7.96
C TYR A 168 5.29 0.20 7.07
N SER A 169 6.16 0.43 6.10
CA SER A 169 6.76 -0.64 5.31
C SER A 169 8.12 -1.01 5.89
N PHE A 170 8.35 -2.29 6.16
CA PHE A 170 9.67 -2.82 6.52
C PHE A 170 10.23 -3.56 5.30
N GLY A 171 11.40 -3.14 4.81
CA GLY A 171 12.10 -3.71 3.66
C GLY A 171 13.61 -3.73 3.86
#